data_AF-A0A818P796-F1
#
_entry.id   AF-A0A818P796-F1
#
_cell.length_a   1.000
_cell.length_b   1.000
_cell.length_c   1.000
_cell.angle_alpha   90.00
_cell.angle_beta   90.00
_cell.angle_gamma   90.00
#
_symmetry.space_group_name_H-M   'P 1'
#
loop_
_entity.id
_entity.type
_entity.pdbx_description
1 polymer ?
#
loop_
_entity_poly.entity_id
_entity_poly.type
_entity_poly.pdbx_seq_one_letter_code
_entity_poly.pdbx_strand_id
1 'polypeptide(L)'
;MKLINSEEIFVLIFSFIIILHVAGSEKIVANNHALLFDPASLTVAVDYNTSTTIQLVSEQDESVHVSFVYGEDRSHSTDYIEPLESINFPRHSSHLQIVLQITGLRPGHLIVGCNASPILNSSLTEQDFLRINIVRSTKLDRIINTIGWLSFIAWSCSFYPQIFLNFRRQSVVGLSFDFLALNIMGYFCYSIYNIAFYSWRNVQDGYTKLHPHGVIPVLLNDVVFGLHGFIASFITIFQCLLFKHSKQHVSYTTSILLVLFILFLSITTILTSVDRIDLLLLIYFYSYVKLIISCIKYIPQVIMNYRRKSTEGWSIGNILLDFLGGIFSLIQIFLLAINYNDWLSIIGSIAKFSLAIVSIGFDIIFIVQHYILYKNSQQQQTDGYEILDNNEETTPVAVNT
;
A
#
# COMPACT_ATOMS: atom_id res chain seq x y z
N MET A 1 27.50 -5.38 20.14
CA MET A 1 26.32 -5.72 19.32
C MET A 1 25.63 -4.41 18.93
N LYS A 2 25.98 -3.83 17.77
CA LYS A 2 25.32 -2.61 17.25
C LYS A 2 24.34 -3.06 16.17
N LEU A 3 23.17 -3.52 16.58
CA LEU A 3 22.12 -3.97 15.66
C LEU A 3 21.29 -2.79 15.11
N ILE A 4 21.21 -1.72 15.90
CA ILE A 4 20.74 -0.35 15.64
C ILE A 4 21.28 0.45 16.84
N ASN A 5 21.86 1.64 16.67
CA ASN A 5 22.30 2.41 17.84
C ASN A 5 21.07 2.91 18.62
N SER A 6 21.13 2.97 19.95
CA SER A 6 20.04 3.52 20.78
C SER A 6 19.60 4.93 20.32
N GLU A 7 20.53 5.68 19.74
CA GLU A 7 20.29 6.99 19.14
C GLU A 7 19.38 6.94 17.89
N GLU A 8 19.49 5.91 17.05
CA GLU A 8 18.64 5.77 15.85
C GLU A 8 17.19 5.47 16.22
N ILE A 9 16.96 4.63 17.24
CA ILE A 9 15.63 4.36 17.81
C ILE A 9 15.05 5.63 18.43
N PHE A 10 15.88 6.38 19.17
CA PHE A 10 15.47 7.63 19.77
C PHE A 10 15.05 8.65 18.71
N VAL A 11 15.79 8.77 17.60
CA VAL A 11 15.43 9.67 16.49
C VAL A 11 14.13 9.25 15.81
N LEU A 12 13.88 7.94 15.63
CA LEU A 12 12.61 7.46 15.08
C LEU A 12 11.42 7.77 15.99
N ILE A 13 11.56 7.55 17.30
CA ILE A 13 10.52 7.87 18.29
C ILE A 13 10.29 9.39 18.35
N PHE A 14 11.36 10.17 18.35
CA PHE A 14 11.29 11.62 18.40
C PHE A 14 10.65 12.21 17.14
N SER A 15 11.03 11.70 15.96
CA SER A 15 10.40 12.05 14.68
C SER A 15 8.91 11.70 14.69
N PHE A 16 8.54 10.51 15.21
CA PHE A 16 7.14 10.12 15.35
C PHE A 16 6.33 11.04 16.28
N ILE A 17 6.92 11.48 17.40
CA ILE A 17 6.28 12.42 18.33
C ILE A 17 6.08 13.79 17.68
N ILE A 18 7.08 14.32 16.96
CA ILE A 18 6.95 15.59 16.24
C ILE A 18 5.86 15.50 15.17
N ILE A 19 5.80 14.39 14.46
CA ILE A 19 4.81 14.09 13.44
C ILE A 19 3.39 14.08 14.02
N LEU A 20 3.18 13.45 15.19
CA LEU A 20 1.92 13.52 15.92
C LEU A 20 1.57 14.94 16.38
N HIS A 21 2.56 15.72 16.79
CA HIS A 21 2.34 17.12 17.18
C HIS A 21 1.92 18.00 16.00
N VAL A 22 2.59 17.87 14.85
CA VAL A 22 2.23 18.56 13.60
C VAL A 22 0.83 18.16 13.14
N ALA A 23 0.49 16.87 13.26
CA ALA A 23 -0.84 16.36 12.92
C ALA A 23 -1.97 16.91 13.80
N GLY A 24 -1.67 17.23 15.07
CA GLY A 24 -2.65 17.77 16.03
C GLY A 24 -3.04 19.24 15.78
N SER A 25 -2.38 19.93 14.84
CA SER A 25 -2.76 21.29 14.45
C SER A 25 -3.92 21.26 13.44
N GLU A 26 -5.15 21.08 13.93
CA GLU A 26 -6.34 21.06 13.06
C GLU A 26 -6.55 22.43 12.39
N LYS A 27 -6.51 22.46 11.05
CA LYS A 27 -7.17 23.52 10.26
C LYS A 27 -8.42 22.89 9.66
N ILE A 28 -9.56 23.08 10.33
CA ILE A 28 -10.85 22.62 9.83
C ILE A 28 -11.20 23.46 8.59
N VAL A 29 -11.06 22.87 7.41
CA VAL A 29 -11.67 23.41 6.19
C VAL A 29 -13.02 22.71 6.05
N ALA A 30 -14.10 23.48 6.09
CA ALA A 30 -15.44 22.96 5.83
C ALA A 30 -15.60 22.69 4.32
N ASN A 31 -15.86 21.44 3.94
CA ASN A 31 -16.26 21.11 2.58
C ASN A 31 -17.71 21.54 2.36
N ASN A 32 -17.89 22.65 1.64
CA ASN A 32 -19.21 23.14 1.25
C ASN A 32 -19.63 22.48 -0.06
N HIS A 33 -20.38 21.38 0.02
CA HIS A 33 -21.03 20.75 -1.13
C HIS A 33 -22.41 21.39 -1.38
N ALA A 34 -22.72 21.71 -2.63
CA ALA A 34 -24.03 22.21 -3.03
C ALA A 34 -24.97 21.06 -3.44
N LEU A 35 -24.42 20.06 -4.12
CA LEU A 35 -25.09 18.85 -4.58
C LEU A 35 -24.40 17.60 -4.02
N LEU A 36 -25.19 16.61 -3.61
CA LEU A 36 -24.67 15.30 -3.17
C LEU A 36 -25.20 14.19 -4.07
N PHE A 37 -24.28 13.35 -4.52
CA PHE A 37 -24.59 12.08 -5.17
C PHE A 37 -24.51 10.95 -4.15
N ASP A 38 -25.53 10.08 -4.12
CA ASP A 38 -25.53 8.88 -3.29
C ASP A 38 -25.88 7.63 -4.12
N PRO A 39 -24.90 6.74 -4.40
CA PRO A 39 -23.47 6.85 -4.03
C PRO A 39 -22.71 7.85 -4.93
N ALA A 40 -21.65 8.47 -4.39
CA ALA A 40 -20.78 9.42 -5.11
C ALA A 40 -19.84 8.76 -6.15
N SER A 41 -19.68 7.44 -6.08
CA SER A 41 -18.95 6.63 -7.04
C SER A 41 -19.77 5.39 -7.37
N LEU A 42 -19.99 5.15 -8.66
CA LEU A 42 -20.84 4.11 -9.17
C LEU A 42 -20.06 3.21 -10.12
N THR A 43 -20.28 1.90 -10.04
CA THR A 43 -19.73 0.94 -11.01
C THR A 43 -20.88 0.33 -11.81
N VAL A 44 -20.80 0.40 -13.13
CA VAL A 44 -21.83 -0.07 -14.07
C VAL A 44 -21.20 -1.01 -15.10
N ALA A 45 -21.91 -2.06 -15.51
CA ALA A 45 -21.47 -2.89 -16.62
C ALA A 45 -21.95 -2.34 -17.96
N VAL A 46 -21.19 -2.60 -19.03
CA VAL A 46 -21.64 -2.33 -20.41
C VAL A 46 -22.98 -3.03 -20.67
N ASP A 47 -23.93 -2.30 -21.24
CA ASP A 47 -25.31 -2.71 -21.54
C ASP A 47 -26.19 -3.02 -20.32
N TYR A 48 -25.76 -2.60 -19.12
CA TYR A 48 -26.57 -2.67 -17.91
C TYR A 48 -26.94 -1.29 -17.40
N ASN A 49 -28.12 -1.22 -16.78
CA ASN A 49 -28.63 -0.02 -16.15
C ASN A 49 -28.39 -0.08 -14.66
N THR A 50 -28.01 1.06 -14.08
CA THR A 50 -27.91 1.27 -12.65
C THR A 50 -28.48 2.64 -12.32
N SER A 51 -28.68 2.92 -11.03
CA SER A 51 -29.22 4.19 -10.59
C SER A 51 -28.39 4.79 -9.48
N THR A 52 -28.24 6.12 -9.53
CA THR A 52 -27.75 6.92 -8.40
C THR A 52 -28.79 7.98 -8.06
N THR A 53 -28.70 8.55 -6.87
CA THR A 53 -29.56 9.66 -6.46
C THR A 53 -28.76 10.94 -6.37
N ILE A 54 -29.38 12.05 -6.77
CA ILE A 54 -28.84 13.40 -6.59
C ILE A 54 -29.78 14.20 -5.70
N GLN A 55 -29.20 14.90 -4.73
CA GLN A 55 -29.92 15.72 -3.76
C GLN A 55 -29.26 17.08 -3.54
N LEU A 56 -30.08 18.08 -3.26
CA LEU A 56 -29.65 19.43 -2.91
C LEU A 56 -29.34 19.50 -1.41
N VAL A 57 -28.17 20.03 -1.04
CA VAL A 57 -27.71 20.07 0.37
C VAL A 57 -28.37 21.19 1.16
N SER A 58 -28.62 22.34 0.52
CA SER A 58 -29.23 23.52 1.14
C SER A 58 -30.54 23.87 0.47
N GLU A 59 -31.51 24.33 1.27
CA GLU A 59 -32.78 24.82 0.74
C GLU A 59 -32.56 26.09 -0.10
N GLN A 60 -33.26 26.19 -1.23
CA GLN A 60 -33.16 27.32 -2.14
C GLN A 60 -34.55 27.96 -2.35
N ASP A 61 -34.56 29.30 -2.37
CA ASP A 61 -35.76 30.12 -2.57
C ASP A 61 -36.24 30.17 -4.02
N GLU A 62 -35.43 29.68 -4.96
CA GLU A 62 -35.73 29.58 -6.39
C GLU A 62 -35.59 28.14 -6.88
N SER A 63 -36.26 27.81 -8.00
CA SER A 63 -36.09 26.52 -8.65
C SER A 63 -34.69 26.40 -9.24
N VAL A 64 -34.00 25.29 -8.99
CA VAL A 64 -32.63 25.05 -9.47
C VAL A 64 -32.66 24.09 -10.65
N HIS A 65 -32.21 24.55 -11.81
CA HIS A 65 -32.01 23.71 -12.99
C HIS A 65 -30.58 23.19 -13.00
N VAL A 66 -30.41 21.87 -13.07
CA VAL A 66 -29.12 21.17 -13.09
C VAL A 66 -28.93 20.50 -14.45
N SER A 67 -27.80 20.78 -15.09
CA SER A 67 -27.35 20.16 -16.34
C SER A 67 -26.03 19.41 -16.10
N PHE A 68 -25.83 18.31 -16.83
CA PHE A 68 -24.67 17.44 -16.65
C PHE A 68 -23.58 17.73 -17.67
N VAL A 69 -22.34 17.67 -17.22
CA VAL A 69 -21.13 17.89 -18.03
C VAL A 69 -20.22 16.67 -17.88
N TYR A 70 -19.61 16.24 -18.97
CA TYR A 70 -18.87 14.97 -19.05
C TYR A 70 -17.37 15.21 -19.23
N GLY A 71 -16.55 14.37 -18.60
CA GLY A 71 -15.09 14.35 -18.77
C GLY A 71 -14.33 15.34 -17.87
N GLU A 72 -13.02 15.12 -17.71
CA GLU A 72 -12.12 15.97 -16.90
C GLU A 72 -12.03 17.39 -17.46
N ASP A 73 -12.01 17.54 -18.80
CA ASP A 73 -11.97 18.84 -19.48
C ASP A 73 -13.36 19.45 -19.74
N ARG A 74 -14.41 18.91 -19.11
CA ARG A 74 -15.80 19.36 -19.33
C ARG A 74 -16.24 19.34 -20.80
N SER A 75 -15.63 18.46 -21.61
CA SER A 75 -15.88 18.33 -23.04
C SER A 75 -16.63 17.03 -23.35
N HIS A 76 -17.63 17.13 -24.22
CA HIS A 76 -18.63 16.12 -24.58
C HIS A 76 -18.07 14.72 -24.96
N SER A 77 -17.64 13.89 -24.01
CA SER A 77 -17.45 12.46 -24.25
C SER A 77 -18.63 11.65 -23.70
N THR A 78 -19.74 11.65 -24.42
CA THR A 78 -20.91 10.77 -24.17
C THR A 78 -20.66 9.33 -24.63
N ASP A 79 -19.42 8.98 -24.99
CA ASP A 79 -19.06 7.67 -25.50
C ASP A 79 -19.17 6.55 -24.45
N TYR A 80 -19.22 6.90 -23.16
CA TYR A 80 -19.18 5.96 -22.04
C TYR A 80 -20.55 5.62 -21.46
N ILE A 81 -21.49 6.57 -21.44
CA ILE A 81 -22.85 6.40 -20.92
C ILE A 81 -23.87 7.13 -21.81
N GLU A 82 -25.13 6.73 -21.74
CA GLU A 82 -26.21 7.53 -22.30
C GLU A 82 -26.28 8.92 -21.63
N PRO A 83 -26.48 10.00 -22.40
CA PRO A 83 -26.56 11.35 -21.82
C PRO A 83 -27.68 11.46 -20.80
N LEU A 84 -27.35 11.92 -19.60
CA LEU A 84 -28.30 12.24 -18.55
C LEU A 84 -29.16 13.44 -18.94
N GLU A 85 -30.45 13.33 -18.71
CA GLU A 85 -31.41 14.43 -18.87
C GLU A 85 -31.19 15.50 -17.79
N SER A 86 -31.43 16.76 -18.14
CA SER A 86 -31.38 17.87 -17.19
C SER A 86 -32.46 17.73 -16.12
N ILE A 87 -32.11 18.08 -14.88
CA ILE A 87 -32.98 17.95 -13.71
C ILE A 87 -33.45 19.32 -13.25
N ASN A 88 -34.70 19.39 -12.77
CA ASN A 88 -35.25 20.56 -12.11
C ASN A 88 -35.61 20.27 -10.65
N PHE A 89 -34.96 20.97 -9.73
CA PHE A 89 -35.36 20.99 -8.32
C PHE A 89 -36.38 22.11 -8.09
N PRO A 90 -37.59 21.80 -7.62
CA PRO A 90 -38.59 22.80 -7.27
C PRO A 90 -38.13 23.67 -6.10
N ARG A 91 -38.73 24.85 -5.96
CA ARG A 91 -38.51 25.74 -4.81
C ARG A 91 -38.80 25.03 -3.47
N HIS A 92 -38.03 25.33 -2.43
CA HIS A 92 -38.18 24.74 -1.08
C HIS A 92 -38.04 23.20 -1.03
N SER A 93 -37.24 22.61 -1.94
CA SER A 93 -37.05 21.16 -2.02
C SER A 93 -35.78 20.69 -1.30
N SER A 94 -35.60 21.09 -0.04
CA SER A 94 -34.54 20.48 0.78
C SER A 94 -34.82 18.97 0.92
N HIS A 95 -33.80 18.14 0.66
CA HIS A 95 -33.87 16.67 0.70
C HIS A 95 -34.67 15.95 -0.40
N LEU A 96 -35.10 16.63 -1.47
CA LEU A 96 -35.66 15.93 -2.62
C LEU A 96 -34.55 15.11 -3.31
N GLN A 97 -34.75 13.79 -3.38
CA GLN A 97 -33.85 12.88 -4.09
C GLN A 97 -34.41 12.59 -5.49
N ILE A 98 -33.62 12.88 -6.51
CA ILE A 98 -33.96 12.57 -7.90
C ILE A 98 -33.11 11.40 -8.36
N VAL A 99 -33.77 10.38 -8.91
CA VAL A 99 -33.11 9.15 -9.37
C VAL A 99 -32.60 9.36 -10.79
N LEU A 100 -31.30 9.19 -10.96
CA LEU A 100 -30.60 9.20 -12.25
C LEU A 100 -30.44 7.76 -12.73
N GLN A 101 -30.97 7.44 -13.90
CA GLN A 101 -30.71 6.17 -14.58
C GLN A 101 -29.46 6.31 -15.44
N ILE A 102 -28.51 5.39 -15.24
CA ILE A 102 -27.22 5.38 -15.92
C ILE A 102 -27.07 4.06 -16.66
N THR A 103 -26.92 4.13 -17.97
CA THR A 103 -26.65 2.99 -18.85
C THR A 103 -25.20 3.05 -19.32
N GLY A 104 -24.43 2.00 -19.06
CA GLY A 104 -23.04 1.91 -19.53
C GLY A 104 -22.96 1.52 -21.01
N LEU A 105 -22.24 2.28 -21.83
CA LEU A 105 -22.06 2.03 -23.27
C LEU A 105 -20.67 1.48 -23.61
N ARG A 106 -19.62 2.05 -22.99
CA ARG A 106 -18.23 1.61 -23.21
C ARG A 106 -17.47 1.53 -21.90
N PRO A 107 -16.58 0.54 -21.76
CA PRO A 107 -15.76 0.39 -20.56
C PRO A 107 -14.76 1.54 -20.43
N GLY A 108 -14.52 1.98 -19.21
CA GLY A 108 -13.61 3.07 -18.88
C GLY A 108 -14.01 3.80 -17.60
N HIS A 109 -13.44 4.98 -17.41
CA HIS A 109 -13.70 5.86 -16.27
C HIS A 109 -14.28 7.17 -16.78
N LEU A 110 -15.36 7.63 -16.15
CA LEU A 110 -16.02 8.88 -16.49
C LEU A 110 -16.30 9.68 -15.21
N ILE A 111 -16.01 10.97 -15.27
CA ILE A 111 -16.43 11.93 -14.26
C ILE A 111 -17.57 12.76 -14.86
N VAL A 112 -18.67 12.85 -14.13
CA VAL A 112 -19.84 13.65 -14.49
C VAL A 112 -19.93 14.82 -13.51
N GLY A 113 -19.67 16.02 -14.01
CA GLY A 113 -19.88 17.27 -13.28
C GLY A 113 -21.28 17.82 -13.46
N CYS A 114 -21.64 18.83 -12.66
CA CYS A 114 -22.91 19.52 -12.74
C CYS A 114 -22.71 21.01 -13.04
N ASN A 115 -23.63 21.59 -13.81
CA ASN A 115 -23.83 23.03 -13.97
C ASN A 115 -25.26 23.37 -13.50
N ALA A 116 -25.37 24.28 -12.53
CA ALA A 116 -26.61 24.65 -11.88
C ALA A 116 -26.94 26.12 -12.12
N SER A 117 -28.20 26.43 -12.40
CA SER A 117 -28.73 27.78 -12.58
C SER A 117 -30.04 27.97 -11.79
N PRO A 118 -30.19 29.04 -10.99
CA PRO A 118 -29.22 30.11 -10.71
C PRO A 118 -27.97 29.59 -9.97
N ILE A 119 -26.83 30.29 -10.13
CA ILE A 119 -25.55 29.90 -9.52
C ILE A 119 -25.74 29.91 -8.00
N LEU A 120 -25.63 28.75 -7.35
CA LEU A 120 -25.71 28.68 -5.89
C LEU A 120 -24.67 29.62 -5.27
N ASN A 121 -25.01 30.24 -4.12
CA ASN A 121 -24.17 31.21 -3.42
C ASN A 121 -22.75 30.68 -3.05
N SER A 122 -22.54 29.38 -3.18
CA SER A 122 -21.25 28.74 -3.43
C SER A 122 -21.23 28.26 -4.88
N SER A 123 -20.41 28.88 -5.74
CA SER A 123 -20.11 28.34 -7.07
C SER A 123 -19.94 26.82 -6.96
N LEU A 124 -20.65 26.03 -7.77
CA LEU A 124 -20.47 24.58 -7.84
C LEU A 124 -18.99 24.25 -7.67
N THR A 125 -18.66 23.68 -6.52
CA THR A 125 -17.28 23.39 -6.17
C THR A 125 -16.80 22.35 -7.18
N GLU A 126 -15.52 22.34 -7.55
CA GLU A 126 -14.92 21.27 -8.39
C GLU A 126 -15.09 19.86 -7.77
N GLN A 127 -15.73 19.76 -6.60
CA GLN A 127 -15.99 18.59 -5.79
C GLN A 127 -17.41 18.01 -5.97
N ASP A 128 -18.32 18.69 -6.68
CA ASP A 128 -19.69 18.21 -6.93
C ASP A 128 -19.76 17.42 -8.24
N PHE A 129 -19.19 16.21 -8.22
CA PHE A 129 -19.17 15.29 -9.36
C PHE A 129 -19.56 13.87 -8.97
N LEU A 130 -20.00 13.11 -9.96
CA LEU A 130 -20.25 11.68 -9.89
C LEU A 130 -19.15 10.93 -10.63
N ARG A 131 -18.50 9.97 -9.96
CA ARG A 131 -17.56 9.05 -10.62
C ARG A 131 -18.31 7.84 -11.13
N ILE A 132 -18.14 7.51 -12.40
CA ILE A 132 -18.74 6.34 -13.04
C ILE A 132 -17.61 5.47 -13.59
N ASN A 133 -17.53 4.26 -13.07
CA ASN A 133 -16.62 3.22 -13.51
C ASN A 133 -17.39 2.23 -14.37
N ILE A 134 -17.13 2.18 -15.68
CA ILE A 134 -17.80 1.27 -16.59
C ILE A 134 -16.92 0.03 -16.80
N VAL A 135 -17.40 -1.13 -16.38
CA VAL A 135 -16.71 -2.42 -16.55
C VAL A 135 -17.27 -3.21 -17.72
N ARG A 136 -16.41 -3.96 -18.42
CA ARG A 136 -16.87 -4.95 -19.41
C ARG A 136 -17.70 -6.07 -18.78
N SER A 137 -17.31 -6.54 -17.60
CA SER A 137 -18.02 -7.63 -16.92
C SER A 137 -17.92 -7.53 -15.40
N THR A 138 -19.08 -7.56 -14.74
CA THR A 138 -19.19 -7.68 -13.27
C THR A 138 -18.67 -9.02 -12.75
N LYS A 139 -18.75 -10.09 -13.56
CA LYS A 139 -18.19 -11.39 -13.19
C LYS A 139 -16.66 -11.33 -13.15
N LEU A 140 -16.05 -10.69 -14.16
CA LEU A 140 -14.61 -10.47 -14.20
C LEU A 140 -14.16 -9.58 -13.04
N ASP A 141 -14.92 -8.53 -12.72
CA ASP A 141 -14.65 -7.65 -11.58
C ASP A 141 -14.62 -8.41 -10.23
N ARG A 142 -15.55 -9.35 -10.00
CA ARG A 142 -15.53 -10.23 -8.82
C ARG A 142 -14.29 -11.14 -8.77
N ILE A 143 -13.86 -11.66 -9.91
CA ILE A 143 -12.64 -12.47 -10.00
C ILE A 143 -11.42 -11.62 -9.67
N ILE A 144 -11.32 -10.41 -10.25
CA ILE A 144 -10.26 -9.44 -9.98
C ILE A 144 -10.17 -9.14 -8.47
N ASN A 145 -11.31 -8.87 -7.83
CA ASN A 145 -11.37 -8.60 -6.40
C ASN A 145 -10.90 -9.81 -5.58
N THR A 146 -11.27 -11.02 -5.98
CA THR A 146 -10.85 -12.27 -5.32
C THR A 146 -9.34 -12.48 -5.43
N ILE A 147 -8.76 -12.28 -6.62
CA ILE A 147 -7.31 -12.37 -6.86
C ILE A 147 -6.56 -11.32 -6.04
N GLY A 148 -7.11 -10.11 -5.93
CA GLY A 148 -6.56 -9.05 -5.08
C GLY A 148 -6.47 -9.47 -3.61
N TRP A 149 -7.53 -10.08 -3.06
CA TRP A 149 -7.51 -10.62 -1.69
C TRP A 149 -6.52 -11.76 -1.51
N LEU A 150 -6.40 -12.66 -2.48
CA LEU A 150 -5.39 -13.73 -2.45
C LEU A 150 -3.97 -13.16 -2.43
N SER A 151 -3.69 -12.14 -3.25
CA SER A 151 -2.42 -11.42 -3.25
C SER A 151 -2.11 -10.81 -1.88
N PHE A 152 -3.10 -10.09 -1.30
CA PHE A 152 -2.98 -9.47 0.01
C PHE A 152 -2.71 -10.49 1.14
N ILE A 153 -3.44 -11.60 1.15
CA ILE A 153 -3.26 -12.67 2.14
C ILE A 153 -1.89 -13.31 1.99
N ALA A 154 -1.45 -13.63 0.77
CA ALA A 154 -0.13 -14.21 0.52
C ALA A 154 1.00 -13.30 1.04
N TRP A 155 0.95 -12.01 0.71
CA TRP A 155 1.91 -11.03 1.22
C TRP A 155 1.84 -10.83 2.74
N SER A 156 0.65 -10.87 3.33
CA SER A 156 0.52 -10.77 4.79
C SER A 156 1.05 -12.03 5.49
N CYS A 157 0.83 -13.20 4.91
CA CYS A 157 1.32 -14.45 5.47
C CYS A 157 2.84 -14.65 5.29
N SER A 158 3.48 -13.94 4.35
CA SER A 158 4.93 -14.09 4.07
C SER A 158 5.82 -13.70 5.25
N PHE A 159 5.34 -12.83 6.15
CA PHE A 159 6.08 -12.42 7.36
C PHE A 159 6.36 -13.57 8.35
N TYR A 160 5.43 -14.53 8.46
CA TYR A 160 5.47 -15.53 9.53
C TYR A 160 6.50 -16.65 9.32
N PRO A 161 6.72 -17.20 8.11
CA PRO A 161 7.70 -18.26 7.90
C PRO A 161 9.11 -17.94 8.41
N GLN A 162 9.59 -16.70 8.31
CA GLN A 162 10.91 -16.34 8.85
C GLN A 162 10.89 -16.29 10.38
N ILE A 163 9.85 -15.69 10.98
CA ILE A 163 9.68 -15.62 12.44
C ILE A 163 9.63 -17.02 13.04
N PHE A 164 8.85 -17.92 12.42
CA PHE A 164 8.75 -19.31 12.85
C PHE A 164 10.06 -20.07 12.66
N LEU A 165 10.76 -19.87 11.54
CA LEU A 165 12.07 -20.50 11.30
C LEU A 165 13.10 -20.11 12.36
N ASN A 166 13.19 -18.82 12.69
CA ASN A 166 14.08 -18.31 13.73
C ASN A 166 13.75 -18.94 15.09
N PHE A 167 12.46 -19.02 15.43
CA PHE A 167 12.00 -19.64 16.67
C PHE A 167 12.30 -21.14 16.71
N ARG A 168 12.01 -21.89 15.64
CA ARG A 168 12.28 -23.33 15.59
C ARG A 168 13.77 -23.64 15.70
N ARG A 169 14.62 -22.86 15.03
CA ARG A 169 16.09 -23.07 15.04
C ARG A 169 16.77 -22.48 16.27
N GLN A 170 16.08 -21.65 17.05
CA GLN A 170 16.67 -20.82 18.12
C GLN A 170 17.93 -20.07 17.62
N SER A 171 17.96 -19.72 16.34
CA SER A 171 19.10 -19.12 15.67
C SER A 171 18.67 -18.25 14.50
N VAL A 172 19.31 -17.09 14.38
CA VAL A 172 19.15 -16.14 13.27
C VAL A 172 20.35 -16.19 12.30
N VAL A 173 21.25 -17.18 12.45
CA VAL A 173 22.33 -17.41 11.47
C VAL A 173 21.69 -17.78 10.14
N GLY A 174 21.88 -16.93 9.15
CA GLY A 174 21.16 -17.02 7.88
C GLY A 174 20.46 -15.76 7.44
N LEU A 175 20.04 -14.96 8.41
CA LEU A 175 19.31 -13.73 8.18
C LEU A 175 20.27 -12.53 8.09
N SER A 176 20.17 -11.75 7.02
CA SER A 176 20.93 -10.51 6.86
C SER A 176 20.36 -9.43 7.78
N PHE A 177 21.22 -8.90 8.65
CA PHE A 177 20.85 -7.78 9.51
C PHE A 177 20.67 -6.49 8.71
N ASP A 178 21.34 -6.36 7.57
CA ASP A 178 21.11 -5.26 6.62
C ASP A 178 19.68 -5.30 6.05
N PHE A 179 19.24 -6.48 5.59
CA PHE A 179 17.86 -6.67 5.12
C PHE A 179 16.86 -6.26 6.21
N LEU A 180 17.07 -6.74 7.44
CA LEU A 180 16.17 -6.48 8.55
C LEU A 180 16.12 -4.99 8.95
N ALA A 181 17.27 -4.31 8.99
CA ALA A 181 17.37 -2.89 9.31
C ALA A 181 16.69 -2.01 8.25
N LEU A 182 16.86 -2.34 6.96
CA LEU A 182 16.12 -1.69 5.87
C LEU A 182 14.62 -1.97 5.97
N ASN A 183 14.23 -3.20 6.31
CA ASN A 183 12.82 -3.59 6.33
C ASN A 183 12.03 -2.86 7.43
N ILE A 184 12.58 -2.75 8.65
CA ILE A 184 11.91 -2.00 9.73
C ILE A 184 11.76 -0.52 9.39
N MET A 185 12.79 0.12 8.83
CA MET A 185 12.71 1.51 8.38
C MET A 185 11.64 1.70 7.30
N GLY A 186 11.62 0.79 6.32
CA GLY A 186 10.59 0.80 5.28
C GLY A 186 9.19 0.72 5.87
N TYR A 187 8.90 -0.30 6.69
CA TYR A 187 7.57 -0.45 7.28
C TYR A 187 7.19 0.65 8.26
N PHE A 188 8.16 1.28 8.94
CA PHE A 188 7.93 2.50 9.71
C PHE A 188 7.42 3.63 8.80
N CYS A 189 8.14 3.92 7.72
CA CYS A 189 7.75 4.97 6.77
C CYS A 189 6.39 4.70 6.14
N TYR A 190 6.15 3.44 5.75
CA TYR A 190 4.88 3.02 5.16
C TYR A 190 3.73 3.13 6.17
N SER A 191 3.94 2.79 7.43
CA SER A 191 2.93 2.94 8.48
C SER A 191 2.57 4.40 8.70
N ILE A 192 3.56 5.29 8.80
CA ILE A 192 3.33 6.74 8.92
C ILE A 192 2.53 7.26 7.72
N TYR A 193 2.94 6.91 6.50
CA TYR A 193 2.25 7.33 5.27
C TYR A 193 0.77 6.94 5.31
N ASN A 194 0.46 5.66 5.55
CA ASN A 194 -0.91 5.18 5.51
C ASN A 194 -1.74 5.72 6.68
N ILE A 195 -1.20 5.78 7.90
CA ILE A 195 -1.91 6.35 9.06
C ILE A 195 -2.22 7.82 8.82
N ALA A 196 -1.27 8.59 8.31
CA ALA A 196 -1.46 10.01 8.03
C ALA A 196 -2.53 10.25 6.96
N PHE A 197 -2.45 9.55 5.82
CA PHE A 197 -3.43 9.67 4.75
C PHE A 197 -4.83 9.19 5.17
N TYR A 198 -4.92 8.16 6.02
CA TYR A 198 -6.19 7.59 6.46
C TYR A 198 -6.85 8.42 7.58
N SER A 199 -6.07 8.93 8.53
CA SER A 199 -6.60 9.52 9.76
C SER A 199 -6.56 11.05 9.80
N TRP A 200 -5.67 11.71 9.03
CA TRP A 200 -5.46 13.16 9.17
C TRP A 200 -6.18 13.95 8.08
N ARG A 201 -7.17 14.75 8.51
CA ARG A 201 -7.95 15.62 7.63
C ARG A 201 -7.07 16.60 6.86
N ASN A 202 -6.10 17.25 7.51
CA ASN A 202 -5.18 18.18 6.85
C ASN A 202 -4.46 17.56 5.63
N VAL A 203 -4.11 16.27 5.69
CA VAL A 203 -3.47 15.55 4.57
C VAL A 203 -4.49 15.24 3.48
N GLN A 204 -5.69 14.80 3.86
CA GLN A 204 -6.79 14.50 2.94
C GLN A 204 -7.27 15.75 2.19
N ASP A 205 -7.38 16.88 2.89
CA ASP A 205 -7.78 18.17 2.32
C ASP A 205 -6.73 18.68 1.35
N GLY A 206 -5.45 18.60 1.73
CA GLY A 206 -4.33 18.93 0.84
C GLY A 206 -4.31 18.07 -0.42
N TYR A 207 -4.58 16.77 -0.27
CA TYR A 207 -4.67 15.84 -1.39
C TYR A 207 -5.85 16.16 -2.31
N THR A 208 -7.03 16.38 -1.74
CA THR A 208 -8.27 16.68 -2.48
C THR A 208 -8.14 18.01 -3.22
N LYS A 209 -7.41 18.99 -2.67
CA LYS A 209 -7.11 20.25 -3.35
C LYS A 209 -6.22 20.05 -4.58
N LEU A 210 -5.23 19.15 -4.51
CA LEU A 210 -4.33 18.85 -5.63
C LEU A 210 -4.97 17.91 -6.66
N HIS A 211 -5.89 17.05 -6.21
CA HIS A 211 -6.61 16.07 -7.01
C HIS A 211 -8.11 16.18 -6.76
N PRO A 212 -8.79 17.21 -7.29
CA PRO A 212 -10.23 17.43 -7.07
C PRO A 212 -11.07 16.20 -7.40
N HIS A 213 -10.70 15.47 -8.45
CA HIS A 213 -11.37 14.25 -8.88
C HIS A 213 -10.70 12.95 -8.41
N GLY A 214 -9.69 13.03 -7.53
CA GLY A 214 -9.00 11.87 -6.96
C GLY A 214 -9.73 11.23 -5.78
N VAL A 215 -9.70 9.90 -5.69
CA VAL A 215 -10.11 9.19 -4.45
C VAL A 215 -8.92 9.22 -3.50
N ILE A 216 -9.16 9.34 -2.18
CA ILE A 216 -8.10 9.15 -1.19
C ILE A 216 -7.43 7.80 -1.45
N PRO A 217 -6.11 7.76 -1.69
CA PRO A 217 -5.44 6.58 -2.26
C PRO A 217 -5.17 5.47 -1.24
N VAL A 218 -5.49 5.69 0.04
CA VAL A 218 -5.20 4.78 1.15
C VAL A 218 -6.49 4.24 1.76
N LEU A 219 -6.54 2.93 1.93
CA LEU A 219 -7.63 2.21 2.58
C LEU A 219 -7.18 1.64 3.93
N LEU A 220 -8.14 1.22 4.75
CA LEU A 220 -7.86 0.66 6.09
C LEU A 220 -6.96 -0.59 6.02
N ASN A 221 -7.13 -1.44 5.00
CA ASN A 221 -6.28 -2.62 4.81
C ASN A 221 -4.81 -2.25 4.59
N ASP A 222 -4.51 -1.10 3.98
CA ASP A 222 -3.13 -0.64 3.76
C ASP A 222 -2.48 -0.20 5.09
N VAL A 223 -3.26 0.47 5.95
CA VAL A 223 -2.85 0.82 7.32
C VAL A 223 -2.52 -0.43 8.13
N VAL A 224 -3.43 -1.40 8.13
CA VAL A 224 -3.26 -2.67 8.85
C VAL A 224 -2.05 -3.43 8.32
N PHE A 225 -1.88 -3.52 6.99
CA PHE A 225 -0.73 -4.19 6.38
C PHE A 225 0.59 -3.55 6.76
N GLY A 226 0.66 -2.21 6.74
CA GLY A 226 1.87 -1.48 7.13
C GLY A 226 2.26 -1.71 8.58
N LEU A 227 1.30 -1.56 9.49
CA LEU A 227 1.51 -1.82 10.92
C LEU A 227 1.88 -3.27 11.19
N HIS A 228 1.22 -4.22 10.52
CA HIS A 228 1.51 -5.63 10.65
C HIS A 228 2.96 -5.96 10.24
N GLY A 229 3.40 -5.45 9.08
CA GLY A 229 4.79 -5.61 8.62
C GLY A 229 5.81 -4.95 9.55
N PHE A 230 5.47 -3.79 10.14
CA PHE A 230 6.31 -3.12 11.13
C PHE A 230 6.47 -3.98 12.40
N ILE A 231 5.36 -4.50 12.94
CA ILE A 231 5.36 -5.38 14.12
C ILE A 231 6.12 -6.67 13.84
N ALA A 232 5.90 -7.31 12.69
CA ALA A 232 6.62 -8.52 12.30
C ALA A 232 8.14 -8.30 12.19
N SER A 233 8.54 -7.14 11.64
CA SER A 233 9.95 -6.75 11.57
C SER A 233 10.53 -6.52 12.97
N PHE A 234 9.78 -5.86 13.86
CA PHE A 234 10.17 -5.66 15.26
C PHE A 234 10.34 -6.97 16.01
N ILE A 235 9.41 -7.93 15.85
CA ILE A 235 9.51 -9.28 16.41
C ILE A 235 10.78 -9.96 15.93
N THR A 236 11.09 -9.87 14.63
CA THR A 236 12.29 -10.47 14.04
C THR A 236 13.57 -9.83 14.59
N ILE A 237 13.58 -8.51 14.82
CA ILE A 237 14.70 -7.81 15.49
C ILE A 237 14.85 -8.29 16.93
N PHE A 238 13.74 -8.43 17.66
CA PHE A 238 13.77 -8.94 19.02
C PHE A 238 14.33 -10.37 19.09
N GLN A 239 13.97 -11.24 18.13
CA GLN A 239 14.57 -12.57 17.98
C GLN A 239 16.09 -12.51 17.74
N CYS A 240 16.58 -11.51 16.99
CA CYS A 240 18.02 -11.31 16.80
C CYS A 240 18.76 -10.94 18.11
N LEU A 241 18.04 -10.39 19.11
CA LEU A 241 18.62 -10.11 20.43
C LEU A 241 18.72 -11.36 21.31
N LEU A 242 17.75 -12.27 21.20
CA LEU A 242 17.65 -13.44 22.08
C LEU A 242 18.36 -14.68 21.54
N PHE A 243 18.32 -14.90 20.22
CA PHE A 243 18.76 -16.15 19.61
C PHE A 243 20.23 -16.15 19.21
N LYS A 244 20.76 -17.36 18.99
CA LYS A 244 22.14 -17.54 18.53
C LYS A 244 22.32 -16.84 17.19
N HIS A 245 23.20 -15.85 17.17
CA HIS A 245 23.63 -15.12 16.00
C HIS A 245 25.13 -15.35 15.79
N SER A 246 25.60 -15.19 14.55
CA SER A 246 27.04 -15.20 14.25
C SER A 246 27.61 -13.80 14.50
N LYS A 247 28.85 -13.52 14.08
CA LYS A 247 29.45 -12.17 14.03
C LYS A 247 28.79 -11.27 12.96
N GLN A 248 27.47 -11.41 12.76
CA GLN A 248 26.68 -10.64 11.83
C GLN A 248 26.45 -9.23 12.39
N HIS A 249 26.71 -8.22 11.57
CA HIS A 249 26.52 -6.82 11.90
C HIS A 249 25.86 -6.13 10.71
N VAL A 250 25.16 -5.03 10.97
CA VAL A 250 24.73 -4.13 9.90
C VAL A 250 25.98 -3.55 9.25
N SER A 251 26.05 -3.64 7.92
CA SER A 251 27.17 -3.13 7.14
C SER A 251 27.23 -1.60 7.18
N TYR A 252 28.44 -1.05 7.07
CA TYR A 252 28.62 0.41 7.01
C TYR A 252 27.81 1.06 5.88
N THR A 253 27.69 0.38 4.72
CA THR A 253 26.89 0.88 3.60
C THR A 253 25.42 1.04 3.98
N THR A 254 24.81 0.03 4.59
CA THR A 254 23.42 0.10 5.04
C THR A 254 23.26 1.13 6.16
N SER A 255 24.18 1.18 7.13
CA SER A 255 24.13 2.16 8.20
C SER A 255 24.19 3.60 7.67
N ILE A 256 25.12 3.92 6.75
CA ILE A 256 25.19 5.24 6.12
C ILE A 256 23.88 5.56 5.41
N LEU A 257 23.34 4.61 4.64
CA LEU A 257 22.09 4.81 3.91
C LEU A 257 20.91 5.07 4.86
N LEU A 258 20.80 4.33 5.96
CA LEU A 258 19.77 4.54 6.98
C LEU A 258 19.91 5.92 7.64
N VAL A 259 21.13 6.31 8.00
CA VAL A 259 21.40 7.66 8.55
C VAL A 259 20.99 8.75 7.57
N LEU A 260 21.26 8.58 6.27
CA LEU A 260 20.82 9.54 5.25
C LEU A 260 19.30 9.64 5.15
N PHE A 261 18.57 8.52 5.18
CA PHE A 261 17.10 8.54 5.20
C PHE A 261 16.55 9.20 6.47
N ILE A 262 17.11 8.86 7.63
CA ILE A 262 16.73 9.46 8.92
C ILE A 262 16.96 10.96 8.91
N LEU A 263 18.14 11.40 8.46
CA LEU A 263 18.49 12.81 8.39
C LEU A 263 17.56 13.56 7.45
N PHE A 264 17.34 13.03 6.24
CA PHE A 264 16.41 13.61 5.26
C PHE A 264 15.01 13.78 5.86
N LEU A 265 14.43 12.72 6.42
CA LEU A 265 13.09 12.75 6.99
C LEU A 265 12.99 13.67 8.22
N SER A 266 14.05 13.75 9.03
CA SER A 266 14.11 14.64 10.18
C SER A 266 14.14 16.11 9.75
N ILE A 267 14.98 16.45 8.77
CA ILE A 267 15.06 17.80 8.21
C ILE A 267 13.72 18.20 7.60
N THR A 268 13.11 17.37 6.76
CA THR A 268 11.81 17.68 6.15
C THR A 268 10.70 17.81 7.20
N THR A 269 10.76 17.01 8.28
CA THR A 269 9.81 17.13 9.40
C THR A 269 9.97 18.49 10.10
N ILE A 270 11.19 18.91 10.42
CA ILE A 270 11.47 20.21 11.04
C ILE A 270 10.99 21.35 10.13
N LEU A 271 11.29 21.28 8.83
CA LEU A 271 10.84 22.27 7.85
C LEU A 271 9.31 22.34 7.74
N THR A 272 8.62 21.22 7.90
CA THR A 272 7.16 21.18 7.95
C THR A 272 6.62 21.82 9.23
N SER A 273 7.28 21.59 10.38
CA SER A 273 6.89 22.20 11.67
C SER A 273 7.05 23.73 11.70
N VAL A 274 7.86 24.32 10.82
CA VAL A 274 8.01 25.77 10.66
C VAL A 274 7.31 26.32 9.40
N ASP A 275 6.32 25.58 8.88
CA ASP A 275 5.48 25.95 7.74
C ASP A 275 6.26 26.29 6.44
N ARG A 276 7.44 25.66 6.25
CA ARG A 276 8.24 25.83 5.01
C ARG A 276 7.95 24.78 3.95
N ILE A 277 7.43 23.64 4.37
CA ILE A 277 7.05 22.51 3.51
C ILE A 277 5.63 22.09 3.92
N ASP A 278 4.78 21.81 2.94
CA ASP A 278 3.43 21.30 3.20
C ASP A 278 3.47 19.89 3.82
N LEU A 279 2.56 19.64 4.77
CA LEU A 279 2.43 18.33 5.42
C LEU A 279 2.22 17.20 4.40
N LEU A 280 1.42 17.43 3.36
CA LEU A 280 1.20 16.44 2.30
C LEU A 280 2.51 16.02 1.61
N LEU A 281 3.41 16.98 1.34
CA LEU A 281 4.69 16.70 0.71
C LEU A 281 5.61 15.89 1.64
N LEU A 282 5.61 16.19 2.95
CA LEU A 282 6.30 15.36 3.95
C LEU A 282 5.80 13.91 3.92
N ILE A 283 4.48 13.72 3.87
CA ILE A 283 3.89 12.39 3.81
C ILE A 283 4.28 11.66 2.51
N TYR A 284 4.34 12.34 1.37
CA TYR A 284 4.87 11.74 0.15
C TYR A 284 6.34 11.34 0.26
N PHE A 285 7.19 12.12 0.95
CA PHE A 285 8.58 11.72 1.20
C PHE A 285 8.69 10.40 1.96
N TYR A 286 7.83 10.15 2.96
CA TYR A 286 7.76 8.84 3.64
C TYR A 286 7.45 7.70 2.66
N SER A 287 6.51 7.91 1.74
CA SER A 287 6.18 6.93 0.69
C SER A 287 7.36 6.66 -0.25
N TYR A 288 8.06 7.70 -0.70
CA TYR A 288 9.23 7.55 -1.58
C TYR A 288 10.40 6.84 -0.90
N VAL A 289 10.68 7.14 0.37
CA VAL A 289 11.71 6.41 1.13
C VAL A 289 11.35 4.93 1.24
N LYS A 290 10.08 4.59 1.55
CA LYS A 290 9.60 3.20 1.53
C LYS A 290 9.81 2.55 0.16
N LEU A 291 9.47 3.24 -0.93
CA LEU A 291 9.60 2.71 -2.28
C LEU A 291 11.07 2.38 -2.61
N ILE A 292 11.99 3.32 -2.35
CA ILE A 292 13.43 3.11 -2.56
C ILE A 292 13.93 1.91 -1.73
N ILE A 293 13.59 1.85 -0.45
CA ILE A 293 13.95 0.73 0.44
C ILE A 293 13.43 -0.59 -0.12
N SER A 294 12.20 -0.62 -0.62
CA SER A 294 11.59 -1.84 -1.18
C SER A 294 12.37 -2.37 -2.39
N CYS A 295 12.97 -1.49 -3.19
CA CYS A 295 13.78 -1.87 -4.34
C CYS A 295 15.16 -2.44 -3.96
N ILE A 296 15.74 -2.04 -2.83
CA ILE A 296 17.12 -2.39 -2.48
C ILE A 296 17.24 -3.39 -1.33
N LYS A 297 16.19 -3.55 -0.49
CA LYS A 297 16.25 -4.30 0.77
C LYS A 297 16.73 -5.74 0.60
N TYR A 298 16.42 -6.38 -0.54
CA TYR A 298 16.75 -7.79 -0.78
C TYR A 298 18.21 -8.01 -1.21
N ILE A 299 18.91 -6.97 -1.70
CA ILE A 299 20.28 -7.05 -2.20
C ILE A 299 21.25 -7.64 -1.15
N PRO A 300 21.27 -7.15 0.12
CA PRO A 300 22.19 -7.68 1.12
C PRO A 300 21.98 -9.17 1.41
N GLN A 301 20.73 -9.64 1.40
CA GLN A 301 20.42 -11.06 1.62
C GLN A 301 20.90 -11.92 0.44
N VAL A 302 20.69 -11.47 -0.80
CA VAL A 302 21.20 -12.16 -2.00
C VAL A 302 22.72 -12.29 -1.94
N ILE A 303 23.43 -11.22 -1.57
CA ILE A 303 24.89 -11.21 -1.45
C ILE A 303 25.33 -12.14 -0.31
N MET A 304 24.65 -12.13 0.83
CA MET A 304 24.98 -13.00 1.96
C MET A 304 24.82 -14.49 1.59
N ASN A 305 23.72 -14.86 0.93
CA ASN A 305 23.52 -16.21 0.42
C ASN A 305 24.62 -16.61 -0.57
N TYR A 306 24.99 -15.69 -1.48
CA TYR A 306 26.05 -15.92 -2.45
C TYR A 306 27.43 -16.11 -1.81
N ARG A 307 27.76 -15.35 -0.76
CA ARG A 307 29.03 -15.46 -0.03
C ARG A 307 29.10 -16.74 0.81
N ARG A 308 27.99 -17.12 1.46
CA ARG A 308 27.89 -18.34 2.26
C ARG A 308 27.73 -19.60 1.42
N LYS A 309 27.36 -19.46 0.14
CA LYS A 309 26.96 -20.57 -0.74
C LYS A 309 25.89 -21.46 -0.10
N SER A 310 25.00 -20.84 0.69
CA SER A 310 23.93 -21.50 1.43
C SER A 310 22.82 -20.50 1.74
N THR A 311 21.59 -20.95 1.62
CA THR A 311 20.37 -20.23 2.03
C THR A 311 19.89 -20.63 3.43
N GLU A 312 20.68 -21.40 4.17
CA GLU A 312 20.27 -21.86 5.49
C GLU A 312 20.03 -20.66 6.44
N GLY A 313 18.85 -20.68 7.08
CA GLY A 313 18.33 -19.63 7.94
C GLY A 313 17.64 -18.46 7.24
N TRP A 314 17.51 -18.54 5.91
CA TRP A 314 16.61 -17.71 5.13
C TRP A 314 15.40 -18.55 4.73
N SER A 315 14.21 -18.14 5.16
CA SER A 315 12.98 -18.90 4.95
C SER A 315 12.53 -18.85 3.50
N ILE A 316 12.64 -19.98 2.80
CA ILE A 316 12.13 -20.09 1.43
C ILE A 316 10.59 -19.97 1.40
N GLY A 317 9.90 -20.34 2.49
CA GLY A 317 8.45 -20.18 2.59
C GLY A 317 8.00 -18.72 2.54
N ASN A 318 8.78 -17.80 3.13
CA ASN A 318 8.55 -16.36 3.00
C ASN A 318 8.64 -15.94 1.52
N ILE A 319 9.70 -16.34 0.83
CA ILE A 319 9.93 -16.03 -0.59
C ILE A 319 8.83 -16.57 -1.49
N LEU A 320 8.39 -17.81 -1.29
CA LEU A 320 7.35 -18.41 -2.13
C LEU A 320 6.01 -17.71 -1.95
N LEU A 321 5.68 -17.28 -0.73
CA LEU A 321 4.47 -16.49 -0.47
C LEU A 321 4.57 -15.07 -1.05
N ASP A 322 5.74 -14.42 -0.97
CA ASP A 322 5.99 -13.11 -1.60
C ASP A 322 5.81 -13.20 -3.13
N PHE A 323 6.39 -14.24 -3.73
CA PHE A 323 6.31 -14.52 -5.15
C PHE A 323 4.87 -14.76 -5.62
N LEU A 324 4.10 -15.57 -4.88
CA LEU A 324 2.68 -15.81 -5.17
C LEU A 324 1.86 -14.52 -5.05
N GLY A 325 2.11 -13.72 -4.00
CA GLY A 325 1.50 -12.41 -3.82
C GLY A 325 1.77 -11.47 -4.99
N GLY A 326 3.03 -11.41 -5.45
CA GLY A 326 3.46 -10.64 -6.60
C GLY A 326 2.79 -11.10 -7.91
N ILE A 327 2.72 -12.41 -8.17
CA ILE A 327 2.06 -12.95 -9.36
C ILE A 327 0.57 -12.59 -9.37
N PHE A 328 -0.14 -12.83 -8.27
CA PHE A 328 -1.56 -12.48 -8.19
C PHE A 328 -1.78 -10.98 -8.36
N SER A 329 -0.90 -10.14 -7.81
CA SER A 329 -0.96 -8.68 -7.98
C SER A 329 -0.79 -8.27 -9.46
N LEU A 330 0.17 -8.86 -10.18
CA LEU A 330 0.34 -8.59 -11.61
C LEU A 330 -0.88 -9.05 -12.41
N ILE A 331 -1.38 -10.27 -12.17
CA ILE A 331 -2.59 -10.78 -12.84
C ILE A 331 -3.77 -9.84 -12.59
N GLN A 332 -3.95 -9.38 -11.35
CA GLN A 332 -5.01 -8.42 -11.00
C GLN A 332 -4.92 -7.15 -11.84
N ILE A 333 -3.73 -6.55 -11.96
CA ILE A 333 -3.52 -5.30 -12.73
C ILE A 333 -3.82 -5.51 -14.22
N PHE A 334 -3.39 -6.63 -14.81
CA PHE A 334 -3.69 -6.94 -16.21
C PHE A 334 -5.19 -7.17 -16.45
N LEU A 335 -5.86 -7.90 -15.55
CA LEU A 335 -7.29 -8.13 -15.66
C LEU A 335 -8.11 -6.84 -15.49
N LEU A 336 -7.68 -5.93 -14.61
CA LEU A 336 -8.26 -4.59 -14.47
C LEU A 336 -8.16 -3.81 -15.79
N ALA A 337 -6.96 -3.74 -16.38
CA ALA A 337 -6.78 -3.05 -17.66
C ALA A 337 -7.65 -3.63 -18.78
N ILE A 338 -7.84 -4.96 -18.80
CA ILE A 338 -8.75 -5.62 -19.74
C ILE A 338 -10.21 -5.26 -19.46
N ASN A 339 -10.62 -5.25 -18.18
CA ASN A 339 -12.02 -5.04 -17.78
C ASN A 339 -12.47 -3.58 -17.95
N TYR A 340 -11.57 -2.63 -17.71
CA TYR A 340 -11.81 -1.19 -17.90
C TYR A 340 -11.40 -0.70 -19.28
N ASN A 341 -10.75 -1.53 -20.11
CA ASN A 341 -10.12 -1.13 -21.36
C ASN A 341 -9.12 0.03 -21.21
N ASP A 342 -8.48 0.11 -20.06
CA ASP A 342 -7.54 1.17 -19.70
C ASP A 342 -6.16 0.59 -19.41
N TRP A 343 -5.38 0.45 -20.48
CA TRP A 343 -4.00 -0.03 -20.42
C TRP A 343 -3.03 1.04 -19.90
N LEU A 344 -3.37 2.32 -20.07
CA LEU A 344 -2.56 3.44 -19.58
C LEU A 344 -2.58 3.49 -18.05
N SER A 345 -3.68 3.09 -17.41
CA SER A 345 -3.76 2.93 -15.96
C SER A 345 -2.80 1.89 -15.37
N ILE A 346 -2.30 0.93 -16.16
CA ILE A 346 -1.19 0.06 -15.71
C ILE A 346 0.05 0.91 -15.44
N ILE A 347 0.35 1.85 -16.33
CA ILE A 347 1.46 2.80 -16.19
C ILE A 347 1.11 3.86 -15.14
N GLY A 348 -0.16 4.27 -15.02
CA GLY A 348 -0.63 5.17 -13.96
C GLY A 348 -0.42 4.60 -12.56
N SER A 349 -0.50 3.27 -12.40
CA SER A 349 -0.20 2.53 -11.16
C SER A 349 1.26 2.06 -11.09
N ILE A 350 2.20 2.85 -11.64
CA ILE A 350 3.62 2.49 -11.80
C ILE A 350 4.26 1.93 -10.51
N ALA A 351 3.87 2.47 -9.36
CA ALA A 351 4.38 2.01 -8.07
C ALA A 351 4.01 0.55 -7.80
N LYS A 352 2.74 0.16 -7.93
CA LYS A 352 2.27 -1.21 -7.64
C LYS A 352 2.84 -2.20 -8.66
N PHE A 353 2.83 -1.83 -9.95
CA PHE A 353 3.41 -2.64 -11.02
C PHE A 353 4.93 -2.85 -10.83
N SER A 354 5.68 -1.77 -10.58
CA SER A 354 7.14 -1.84 -10.40
C SER A 354 7.51 -2.63 -9.14
N LEU A 355 6.80 -2.43 -8.04
CA LEU A 355 7.03 -3.18 -6.80
C LEU A 355 6.83 -4.68 -7.00
N ALA A 356 5.77 -5.09 -7.71
CA ALA A 356 5.50 -6.49 -7.99
C ALA A 356 6.61 -7.12 -8.86
N ILE A 357 7.07 -6.42 -9.91
CA ILE A 357 8.16 -6.92 -10.77
C ILE A 357 9.48 -7.04 -9.99
N VAL A 358 9.83 -6.03 -9.20
CA VAL A 358 11.09 -6.04 -8.43
C VAL A 358 11.07 -7.16 -7.38
N SER A 359 9.96 -7.34 -6.67
CA SER A 359 9.76 -8.44 -5.71
C SER A 359 9.91 -9.80 -6.39
N ILE A 360 9.16 -10.05 -7.48
CA ILE A 360 9.25 -11.29 -8.26
C ILE A 360 10.68 -11.54 -8.76
N GLY A 361 11.38 -10.51 -9.21
CA GLY A 361 12.77 -10.62 -9.67
C GLY A 361 13.71 -11.12 -8.57
N PHE A 362 13.63 -10.54 -7.37
CA PHE A 362 14.42 -11.01 -6.23
C PHE A 362 13.99 -12.40 -5.76
N ASP A 363 12.70 -12.71 -5.79
CA ASP A 363 12.19 -14.02 -5.40
C ASP A 363 12.71 -15.13 -6.31
N ILE A 364 12.73 -14.90 -7.63
CA ILE A 364 13.34 -15.83 -8.59
C ILE A 364 14.81 -16.06 -8.23
N ILE A 365 15.57 -15.00 -7.90
CA ILE A 365 16.97 -15.14 -7.49
C ILE A 365 17.08 -16.03 -6.24
N PHE A 366 16.23 -15.82 -5.23
CA PHE A 366 16.24 -16.64 -4.01
C PHE A 366 15.82 -18.09 -4.27
N ILE A 367 14.82 -18.33 -5.11
CA ILE A 367 14.38 -19.66 -5.52
C ILE A 367 15.51 -20.40 -6.23
N VAL A 368 16.21 -19.73 -7.16
CA VAL A 368 17.38 -20.28 -7.86
C VAL A 368 18.53 -20.56 -6.89
N GLN A 369 18.83 -19.63 -5.98
CA GLN A 369 19.85 -19.85 -4.95
C GLN A 369 19.53 -21.07 -4.08
N HIS A 370 18.27 -21.23 -3.68
CA HIS A 370 17.83 -22.28 -2.77
C HIS A 370 17.77 -23.67 -3.45
N TYR A 371 17.04 -23.79 -4.55
CA TYR A 371 16.75 -25.10 -5.15
C TYR A 371 17.77 -25.56 -6.19
N ILE A 372 18.51 -24.64 -6.81
CA ILE A 372 19.45 -24.97 -7.88
C ILE A 372 20.90 -24.85 -7.40
N LEU A 373 21.32 -23.66 -6.99
CA LEU A 373 22.74 -23.39 -6.74
C LEU A 373 23.26 -24.01 -5.43
N TYR A 374 22.47 -23.96 -4.36
CA TYR A 374 22.93 -24.34 -3.02
C TYR A 374 22.24 -25.60 -2.46
N LYS A 375 21.59 -26.39 -3.32
CA LYS A 375 20.92 -27.66 -2.95
C LYS A 375 21.85 -28.62 -2.21
N ASN A 376 23.08 -28.81 -2.70
CA ASN A 376 24.03 -29.76 -2.10
C ASN A 376 24.50 -29.33 -0.71
N SER A 377 24.57 -28.02 -0.44
CA SER A 377 24.89 -27.50 0.90
C SER A 377 23.78 -27.82 1.92
N GLN A 378 22.53 -27.91 1.47
CA GLN A 378 21.41 -28.32 2.31
C GLN A 378 21.51 -29.82 2.62
N GLN A 379 21.77 -30.64 1.60
CA GLN A 379 21.80 -32.10 1.72
C GLN A 379 22.93 -32.60 2.65
N GLN A 380 24.15 -32.07 2.51
CA GLN A 380 25.26 -32.40 3.40
C GLN A 380 24.98 -32.10 4.88
N GLN A 381 24.08 -31.14 5.13
CA GLN A 381 23.71 -30.75 6.48
C GLN A 381 22.57 -31.62 7.03
N THR A 382 21.58 -31.98 6.22
CA THR A 382 20.54 -32.95 6.60
C THR A 382 21.17 -34.28 6.99
N ASP A 383 22.11 -34.77 6.18
CA ASP A 383 22.87 -35.98 6.48
C ASP A 383 23.66 -35.82 7.79
N GLY A 384 24.26 -34.66 8.03
CA GLY A 384 24.99 -34.36 9.27
C GLY A 384 24.11 -34.35 10.54
N TYR A 385 22.89 -33.82 10.46
CA TYR A 385 21.94 -33.85 11.58
C TYR A 385 21.42 -35.27 11.83
N GLU A 386 21.08 -36.04 10.80
CA GLU A 386 20.68 -37.45 10.94
C GLU A 386 21.79 -38.30 11.55
N ILE A 387 23.06 -38.05 11.21
CA ILE A 387 24.20 -38.74 11.82
C ILE A 387 24.32 -38.39 13.32
N LEU A 388 24.07 -37.13 13.72
CA LEU A 388 24.12 -36.73 15.13
C LEU A 388 22.98 -37.33 15.94
N ASP A 389 21.75 -37.30 15.43
CA ASP A 389 20.58 -37.91 16.09
C ASP A 389 20.76 -39.43 16.26
N ASN A 390 21.27 -40.13 15.22
CA ASN A 390 21.58 -41.56 15.30
C ASN A 390 22.72 -41.89 16.30
N ASN A 391 23.66 -40.97 16.50
CA ASN A 391 24.76 -41.15 17.46
C ASN A 391 24.32 -40.86 18.91
N GLU A 392 23.38 -39.95 19.13
CA GLU A 392 22.79 -39.70 20.46
C GLU A 392 21.89 -40.86 20.90
N GLU A 393 21.18 -41.52 19.99
CA GLU A 393 20.39 -42.72 20.31
C GLU A 393 21.24 -43.98 20.62
N THR A 394 22.50 -44.02 20.18
CA THR A 394 23.39 -45.18 20.37
C THR A 394 24.34 -45.07 21.57
N THR A 395 24.38 -43.96 22.29
CA THR A 395 25.12 -43.88 23.57
C THR A 395 24.34 -44.59 24.70
N PRO A 396 24.83 -45.72 25.25
CA PRO A 396 24.13 -46.40 26.34
C PRO A 396 24.21 -45.54 27.60
N VAL A 397 23.06 -45.27 28.21
CA VAL A 397 22.95 -44.63 29.52
C VAL A 397 23.68 -45.52 30.52
N ALA A 398 24.89 -45.13 30.92
CA ALA A 398 25.60 -45.76 32.02
C ALA A 398 24.80 -45.49 33.31
N VAL A 399 23.96 -46.45 33.69
CA VAL A 399 23.32 -46.51 35.00
C VAL A 399 24.42 -46.78 36.01
N ASN A 400 24.95 -45.73 36.63
CA ASN A 400 25.79 -45.85 37.82
C ASN A 400 24.90 -46.28 38.98
N THR A 401 24.92 -47.58 39.31
CA THR A 401 24.45 -48.15 40.57
C THR A 401 25.40 -47.85 41.72
#